data_AF-A0A397RY23-F1
#
_entry.id   AF-A0A397RY23-F1
#
_cell.length_a   1.000
_cell.length_b   1.000
_cell.length_c   1.000
_cell.angle_alpha   90.00
_cell.angle_beta   90.00
_cell.angle_gamma   90.00
#
_symmetry.space_group_name_H-M   'P 1'
#
loop_
_entity.id
_entity.type
_entity.pdbx_description
1 polymer ?
#
loop_
_entity_poly.entity_id
_entity_poly.type
_entity_poly.pdbx_seq_one_letter_code
_entity_poly.pdbx_strand_id
1 'polypeptide(L)'
;MKRCWEFDPTKRPSITEVSEIFENWYLYNENVEQFNQAERERKLLGPNFTEKHPRAIFTSRPLRSFISKASSINSTSLISFNEYISKEYDLDINNIL
;
A
#
# COMPACT_ATOMS: atom_id res chain seq x y z
N MET A 1 -4.69 -10.46 -4.18
CA MET A 1 -4.02 -9.41 -3.37
C MET A 1 -2.61 -9.72 -2.87
N LYS A 2 -2.19 -10.98 -2.63
CA LYS A 2 -0.79 -11.25 -2.20
C LYS A 2 0.27 -10.67 -3.15
N ARG A 3 0.03 -10.78 -4.47
CA ARG A 3 0.87 -10.18 -5.53
C ARG A 3 1.04 -8.66 -5.41
N CYS A 4 0.09 -7.94 -4.81
CA CYS A 4 0.21 -6.49 -4.60
C CYS A 4 1.33 -6.15 -3.60
N TRP A 5 1.75 -7.11 -2.77
CA TRP A 5 2.81 -6.96 -1.77
C TRP A 5 4.17 -7.45 -2.27
N GLU A 6 4.31 -7.80 -3.55
CA GLU A 6 5.61 -8.17 -4.13
C GLU A 6 6.61 -7.02 -3.98
N PHE A 7 7.82 -7.35 -3.51
CA PHE A 7 8.90 -6.37 -3.35
C PHE A 7 9.30 -5.78 -4.71
N ASP A 8 9.41 -6.65 -5.71
CA ASP A 8 9.66 -6.28 -7.09
C ASP A 8 8.39 -5.67 -7.71
N PRO A 9 8.40 -4.37 -8.09
CA PRO A 9 7.23 -3.70 -8.66
C PRO A 9 6.73 -4.35 -9.95
N THR A 10 7.61 -4.98 -10.73
CA THR A 10 7.23 -5.61 -12.01
C THR A 10 6.39 -6.86 -11.83
N LYS A 11 6.39 -7.45 -10.64
CA LYS A 11 5.59 -8.64 -10.29
C LYS A 11 4.22 -8.28 -9.70
N ARG A 12 4.00 -7.00 -9.39
CA ARG A 12 2.71 -6.51 -8.89
C ARG A 12 1.68 -6.54 -10.03
N PRO A 13 0.40 -6.75 -9.71
CA PRO A 13 -0.65 -6.62 -10.71
C PRO A 13 -0.78 -5.15 -11.13
N SER A 14 -1.20 -4.95 -12.37
CA SER A 14 -1.64 -3.65 -12.87
C SER A 14 -2.89 -3.17 -12.13
N ILE A 15 -3.18 -1.87 -12.21
CA ILE A 15 -4.40 -1.32 -11.61
C ILE A 15 -5.66 -1.91 -12.25
N THR A 16 -5.62 -2.20 -13.56
CA THR A 16 -6.72 -2.84 -14.29
C THR A 16 -7.02 -4.23 -13.75
N GLU A 17 -5.99 -5.08 -13.58
CA GLU A 17 -6.15 -6.41 -12.96
C GLU A 17 -6.74 -6.31 -11.54
N VAL A 18 -6.32 -5.32 -10.75
CA VAL A 18 -6.84 -5.11 -9.39
C VAL A 18 -8.33 -4.70 -9.42
N SER A 19 -8.71 -3.80 -10.32
CA SER A 19 -10.11 -3.38 -10.49
C SER A 19 -10.99 -4.55 -10.90
N GLU A 20 -10.57 -5.38 -11.86
CA GLU A 20 -11.32 -6.58 -12.27
C GLU A 20 -11.53 -7.57 -11.12
N ILE A 21 -10.50 -7.78 -10.28
CA ILE A 21 -10.62 -8.63 -9.08
C ILE A 21 -11.70 -8.07 -8.14
N PHE A 22 -11.74 -6.76 -7.91
CA PHE A 22 -12.74 -6.14 -7.03
C PHE A 22 -14.15 -6.18 -7.63
N GLU A 23 -14.28 -5.96 -8.94
CA GLU A 23 -15.54 -6.11 -9.65
C GLU A 23 -16.09 -7.54 -9.50
N ASN A 24 -15.24 -8.55 -9.66
CA ASN A 24 -15.66 -9.95 -9.51
C ASN A 24 -16.12 -10.27 -8.08
N TRP A 25 -15.42 -9.76 -7.07
CA TRP A 25 -15.84 -9.91 -5.67
C TRP A 25 -17.20 -9.28 -5.41
N TYR A 26 -17.44 -8.09 -5.97
CA TYR A 26 -18.69 -7.35 -5.78
C TYR A 26 -19.87 -7.92 -6.57
N LEU A 27 -19.67 -8.25 -7.85
CA LEU A 27 -20.73 -8.68 -8.76
C LEU A 27 -21.06 -10.15 -8.63
N TYR A 28 -20.04 -11.00 -8.44
CA TYR A 28 -20.20 -12.45 -8.44
C TYR A 28 -20.12 -13.07 -7.04
N ASN A 29 -20.00 -12.24 -5.99
CA ASN A 29 -19.85 -12.71 -4.61
C ASN A 29 -18.66 -13.67 -4.44
N GLU A 30 -17.62 -13.51 -5.26
CA GLU A 30 -16.40 -14.28 -5.09
C GLU A 30 -15.78 -13.98 -3.72
N ASN A 31 -15.34 -15.03 -3.02
CA ASN A 31 -14.69 -14.96 -1.70
C ASN A 31 -15.57 -14.45 -0.54
N VAL A 32 -16.90 -14.44 -0.69
CA VAL A 32 -17.83 -14.05 0.40
C VAL A 32 -17.60 -14.85 1.69
N GLU A 33 -17.30 -16.15 1.62
CA GLU A 33 -17.00 -16.95 2.81
C GLU A 33 -15.75 -16.45 3.55
N GLN A 34 -14.70 -16.08 2.81
CA GLN A 34 -13.48 -15.55 3.38
C GLN A 34 -13.73 -14.21 4.07
N PHE A 35 -14.53 -13.33 3.45
CA PHE A 35 -14.91 -12.05 4.06
C PHE A 35 -15.76 -12.24 5.32
N ASN A 36 -16.72 -13.17 5.28
CA ASN A 36 -17.53 -13.51 6.45
C ASN A 36 -16.69 -14.09 7.59
N GLN A 37 -15.70 -14.92 7.29
CA GLN A 37 -14.75 -15.41 8.29
C GLN A 37 -13.94 -14.26 8.89
N ALA A 38 -13.34 -13.41 8.06
CA ALA A 38 -12.55 -12.26 8.51
C ALA A 38 -13.37 -11.31 9.39
N GLU A 39 -14.64 -11.07 9.04
CA GLU A 39 -15.54 -10.21 9.82
C GLU A 39 -15.92 -10.83 11.18
N ARG A 40 -16.08 -12.16 11.25
CA ARG A 40 -16.27 -12.86 12.54
C ARG A 40 -15.04 -12.73 13.44
N GLU A 41 -13.85 -12.92 12.88
CA GLU A 41 -12.59 -12.75 13.62
C GLU A 41 -12.42 -11.31 14.11
N ARG A 42 -12.68 -10.31 13.25
CA ARG A 42 -12.66 -8.88 13.62
C ARG A 42 -13.59 -8.56 14.79
N LYS A 43 -14.82 -9.12 14.78
CA LYS A 43 -15.79 -8.95 15.88
C LYS A 43 -15.31 -9.59 17.18
N LEU A 44 -14.62 -10.74 17.12
CA LEU A 44 -14.06 -11.42 18.29
C LEU A 44 -12.93 -10.61 18.94
N LEU A 45 -12.06 -9.99 18.14
CA LEU A 45 -10.95 -9.16 18.63
C LEU A 45 -11.44 -7.88 19.33
N GLY A 46 -12.63 -7.39 18.95
CA GLY A 46 -13.26 -6.24 19.56
C GLY A 46 -12.53 -4.91 19.29
N PRO A 47 -13.11 -3.78 19.72
CA PRO A 47 -12.54 -2.45 19.50
C PRO A 47 -11.27 -2.19 20.32
N ASN A 48 -10.99 -3.02 21.32
CA ASN A 48 -9.88 -2.87 22.25
C ASN A 48 -8.65 -3.72 21.88
N PHE A 49 -8.61 -4.25 20.66
CA PHE A 49 -7.45 -4.98 20.18
C PHE A 49 -6.23 -4.06 20.13
N THR A 50 -5.26 -4.33 21.01
CA THR A 50 -4.07 -3.50 21.24
C THR A 50 -2.78 -4.22 20.91
N GLU A 51 -2.87 -5.39 20.26
CA GLU A 51 -1.68 -6.14 19.85
C GLU A 51 -0.88 -5.32 18.85
N LYS A 52 0.34 -4.96 19.26
CA LYS A 52 1.26 -4.19 18.44
C LYS A 52 2.19 -5.17 17.75
N HIS A 53 2.24 -5.12 16.43
CA HIS A 53 3.23 -5.88 15.68
C HIS A 53 4.64 -5.48 16.18
N PRO A 54 5.54 -6.43 16.49
CA PRO A 54 6.82 -6.14 17.16
C PRO A 54 7.74 -5.20 16.36
N ARG A 55 7.47 -5.03 15.06
CA ARG A 55 8.20 -4.11 14.16
C ARG A 55 7.46 -2.82 13.85
N ALA A 56 6.22 -2.66 14.32
CA ALA A 56 5.43 -1.47 14.05
C ALA A 56 5.79 -0.35 15.02
N ILE A 57 6.05 0.84 14.47
CA ILE A 57 6.34 2.05 15.23
C ILE A 57 5.08 2.92 15.18
N PHE A 58 4.37 3.01 16.30
CA PHE A 58 3.12 3.77 16.42
C PHE A 58 3.34 5.20 16.97
N THR A 59 4.60 5.61 17.11
CA THR A 59 4.98 6.95 17.54
C THR A 59 5.49 7.74 16.36
N SER A 60 5.22 9.05 16.32
CA SER A 60 5.81 9.95 15.33
C SER A 60 7.34 9.89 15.39
N ARG A 61 8.00 10.01 14.23
CA ARG A 61 9.45 10.08 14.11
C ARG A 61 9.85 11.40 13.44
N PRO A 62 10.92 12.08 13.86
CA PRO A 62 11.35 13.32 13.22
C PRO A 62 11.74 13.12 11.75
N LEU A 63 11.06 13.84 10.86
CA LEU A 63 11.23 13.76 9.41
C LEU A 63 12.65 14.17 8.95
N ARG A 64 13.33 15.04 9.69
CA ARG A 64 14.67 15.55 9.39
C ARG A 64 15.71 14.45 9.12
N SER A 65 15.63 13.34 9.87
CA SER A 65 16.54 12.20 9.70
C SER A 65 16.33 11.48 8.35
N PHE A 66 15.10 11.41 7.87
CA PHE A 66 14.76 10.83 6.58
C PHE A 66 15.09 11.79 5.43
N ILE A 67 14.82 13.10 5.60
CA ILE A 67 15.18 14.13 4.62
C ILE A 67 16.69 14.15 4.37
N SER A 68 17.48 14.20 5.44
CA SER A 68 18.95 14.19 5.31
C SER A 68 19.50 12.92 4.64
N LYS A 69 18.92 11.76 4.95
CA LYS A 69 19.29 10.48 4.32
C LYS A 69 18.86 10.41 2.84
N ALA A 70 17.70 10.94 2.50
CA ALA A 70 17.26 11.06 1.11
C ALA A 70 18.18 11.99 0.32
N SER A 71 18.57 13.13 0.88
CA SER A 71 19.50 14.07 0.26
C SER A 71 20.88 13.46 0.00
N SER A 72 21.41 12.63 0.92
CA SER A 72 22.70 11.96 0.72
C SER A 72 22.64 10.83 -0.31
N ILE A 73 21.51 10.12 -0.40
CA ILE A 73 21.25 9.10 -1.43
C ILE A 73 21.02 9.75 -2.80
N ASN A 74 20.47 10.98 -2.83
CA ASN A 74 20.23 11.73 -4.06
C ASN A 74 21.53 12.01 -4.83
N SER A 75 22.64 12.29 -4.13
CA SER A 75 23.93 12.52 -4.77
C SER A 75 24.45 11.33 -5.61
N THR A 76 23.95 10.11 -5.37
CA THR A 76 24.32 8.88 -6.10
C THR A 76 23.19 8.23 -6.90
N SER A 77 21.91 8.55 -6.65
CA SER A 77 20.74 7.87 -7.26
C SER A 77 19.74 8.79 -7.99
N LEU A 78 20.04 10.08 -8.12
CA LEU A 78 19.20 11.08 -8.81
C LEU A 78 18.71 10.65 -10.21
N ILE A 79 19.46 9.80 -10.91
CA ILE A 79 19.08 9.34 -12.25
C ILE A 79 17.90 8.35 -12.19
N SER A 80 17.82 7.49 -11.16
CA SER A 80 16.80 6.43 -11.07
C SER A 80 15.55 6.87 -10.28
N PHE A 81 15.71 7.71 -9.26
CA PHE A 81 14.58 8.19 -8.44
C PHE A 81 13.74 9.26 -9.14
N ASN A 82 14.34 10.12 -9.98
CA ASN A 82 13.61 11.13 -10.72
C ASN A 82 12.63 10.50 -11.74
N GLU A 83 12.99 9.39 -12.38
CA GLU A 83 12.10 8.67 -13.29
C GLU A 83 10.88 8.09 -12.56
N TYR A 84 11.07 7.58 -11.34
CA TYR A 84 9.98 7.04 -10.52
C TYR A 84 9.05 8.16 -10.00
N ILE A 85 9.61 9.25 -9.46
CA ILE A 85 8.84 10.38 -8.92
C ILE A 85 8.04 11.07 -10.02
N SER A 86 8.62 11.29 -11.21
CA SER A 86 7.88 11.90 -12.33
C SER A 86 6.69 11.07 -12.78
N LYS A 87 6.82 9.73 -12.81
CA LYS A 87 5.68 8.85 -13.15
C LYS A 87 4.58 8.83 -12.09
N GLU A 88 4.92 9.07 -10.82
CA GLU A 88 3.95 9.15 -9.73
C GLU A 88 3.14 10.46 -9.80
N TYR A 89 3.78 11.60 -10.11
CA TYR A 89 3.10 12.88 -10.35
C TYR A 89 2.14 12.86 -11.55
N ASP A 90 2.42 12.06 -12.58
CA ASP A 90 1.50 11.87 -13.72
C ASP A 90 0.24 11.06 -13.34
N LEU A 91 0.31 10.27 -12.27
CA LEU A 91 -0.81 9.47 -11.75
C LEU A 91 -1.65 10.22 -10.71
N ASP A 92 -1.05 11.19 -10.00
CA ASP A 92 -1.75 12.10 -9.10
C ASP A 92 -2.46 13.22 -9.89
N ILE A 93 -3.51 12.81 -10.60
CA ILE A 93 -4.42 13.72 -11.30
C ILE A 93 -5.10 14.63 -10.26
N ASN A 94 -4.62 15.87 -10.15
CA ASN A 94 -5.37 17.01 -9.61
C ASN A 94 -6.52 17.40 -10.57
N ASN A 95 -7.37 16.45 -11.00
CA ASN A 95 -8.71 16.78 -11.50
C ASN A 95 -9.69 16.63 -10.33
N ILE A 96 -9.68 17.63 -9.47
CA ILE A 96 -10.91 18.03 -8.79
C ILE A 96 -11.38 19.25 -9.58
N LEU A 97 -12.53 19.10 -10.24
CA LEU A 97 -13.30 20.16 -10.89
C LEU A 97 -13.58 21.32 -9.94
#